data_AF-A0A963WCI4-F1
#
_entry.id   AF-A0A963WCI4-F1
#
_cell.length_a   1.000
_cell.length_b   1.000
_cell.length_c   1.000
_cell.angle_alpha   90.00
_cell.angle_beta   90.00
_cell.angle_gamma   90.00
#
_symmetry.space_group_name_H-M   'P 1'
#
loop_
_entity.id
_entity.type
_entity.pdbx_description
1 polymer ?
#
loop_
_entity_poly.entity_id
_entity_poly.type
_entity_poly.pdbx_seq_one_letter_code
_entity_poly.pdbx_strand_id
1 'polypeptide(L)'
;DYTVAGFFHDYGNPYYQFYLPREALARSWRDVSSTGLALWLKPGVSAETAEAALVAAGVQPGEWFAQGDIKRLSMKIFDRTFAMTAAMNTLTLLVAGAALLTALLAILHERLPEFAQWRALGVTRRELLRVIAVPLALFVTLTWLAAIPLGALLSWLLIHDLNVMSFGWSMPMLWSPTPALKLGLLSAGIVALVLAVVLSQLTRKLPQAMAQLGSTQ
;
A
#
# COMPACT_ATOMS: atom_id res chain seq x y z
N ASP A 1 3.78 -6.47 -49.06
CA ASP A 1 3.33 -7.18 -47.85
C ASP A 1 3.99 -6.61 -46.62
N TYR A 2 3.22 -6.48 -45.53
CA TYR A 2 3.71 -6.05 -44.23
C TYR A 2 3.75 -7.25 -43.28
N THR A 3 4.81 -7.36 -42.50
CA THR A 3 4.94 -8.40 -41.46
C THR A 3 4.77 -7.76 -40.10
N VAL A 4 3.97 -8.38 -39.23
CA VAL A 4 3.78 -7.93 -37.84
C VAL A 4 5.05 -8.24 -37.05
N ALA A 5 5.76 -7.20 -36.61
CA ALA A 5 7.00 -7.34 -35.83
C ALA A 5 6.75 -7.62 -34.34
N GLY A 6 5.59 -7.19 -33.81
CA GLY A 6 5.22 -7.39 -32.41
C GLY A 6 3.98 -6.58 -32.02
N PHE A 7 3.58 -6.73 -30.77
CA PHE A 7 2.46 -6.03 -30.15
C PHE A 7 2.97 -5.27 -28.92
N PHE A 8 2.35 -4.13 -28.62
CA PHE A 8 2.61 -3.39 -27.39
C PHE A 8 1.30 -2.78 -26.87
N HIS A 9 1.29 -2.43 -25.59
CA HIS A 9 0.13 -1.86 -24.93
C HIS A 9 0.18 -0.33 -25.01
N ASP A 10 -0.84 0.28 -25.60
CA ASP A 10 -1.09 1.71 -25.51
C ASP A 10 -2.29 1.96 -24.59
N TYR A 11 -2.04 2.57 -23.43
CA TYR A 11 -3.07 2.88 -22.43
C TYR A 11 -3.74 4.24 -22.66
N GLY A 12 -3.35 4.98 -23.70
CA GLY A 12 -3.90 6.29 -24.05
C GLY A 12 -4.82 6.28 -25.26
N ASN A 13 -4.77 5.23 -26.10
CA ASN A 13 -5.60 5.12 -27.29
C ASN A 13 -6.60 3.96 -27.19
N PRO A 14 -7.92 4.21 -27.16
CA PRO A 14 -8.93 3.15 -27.12
C PRO A 14 -9.14 2.45 -28.49
N TYR A 15 -8.56 2.98 -29.57
CA TYR A 15 -8.71 2.44 -30.91
C TYR A 15 -7.54 1.56 -31.32
N TYR A 16 -7.81 0.63 -32.23
CA TYR A 16 -6.76 -0.15 -32.89
C TYR A 16 -5.90 0.76 -33.76
N GLN A 17 -4.58 0.64 -33.57
CA GLN A 17 -3.59 1.38 -34.32
C GLN A 17 -2.40 0.47 -34.62
N PHE A 18 -1.74 0.76 -35.73
CA PHE A 18 -0.52 0.09 -36.15
C PHE A 18 0.58 1.12 -36.33
N TYR A 19 1.80 0.74 -35.97
CA TYR A 19 2.97 1.59 -36.08
C TYR A 19 3.82 1.09 -37.23
N LEU A 20 4.19 2.00 -38.12
CA LEU A 20 5.01 1.71 -39.29
C LEU A 20 6.29 2.55 -39.23
N PRO A 21 7.44 2.01 -39.66
CA PRO A 21 8.62 2.83 -39.93
C PRO A 21 8.28 3.94 -40.92
N ARG A 22 8.82 5.15 -40.70
CA ARG A 22 8.56 6.34 -41.53
C ARG A 22 8.76 6.08 -43.03
N GLU A 23 9.81 5.33 -43.37
CA GLU A 23 10.14 4.95 -44.75
C GLU A 23 9.09 4.03 -45.41
N ALA A 24 8.45 3.17 -44.61
CA ALA A 24 7.40 2.28 -45.08
C ALA A 24 6.07 3.03 -45.23
N LEU A 25 5.82 4.00 -44.37
CA LEU A 25 4.66 4.89 -44.44
C LEU A 25 4.71 5.78 -45.69
N ALA A 26 5.86 6.41 -45.95
CA ALA A 26 6.05 7.30 -47.10
C ALA A 26 5.98 6.57 -48.46
N ARG A 27 6.32 5.27 -48.51
CA ARG A 27 6.22 4.46 -49.73
C ARG A 27 4.78 4.16 -50.14
N SER A 28 3.91 3.90 -49.16
CA SER A 28 2.55 3.46 -49.40
C SER A 28 1.51 4.57 -49.33
N TRP A 29 1.80 5.66 -48.60
CA TRP A 29 0.95 6.84 -48.51
C TRP A 29 1.76 8.10 -48.82
N ARG A 30 1.45 8.72 -49.96
CA ARG A 30 2.21 9.87 -50.49
C ARG A 30 1.86 11.21 -49.83
N ASP A 31 0.69 11.32 -49.23
CA ASP A 31 0.18 12.58 -48.64
C ASP A 31 0.27 12.62 -47.11
N VAL A 32 1.26 11.95 -46.51
CA VAL A 32 1.43 11.97 -45.05
C VAL A 32 2.33 13.12 -44.62
N SER A 33 1.76 14.10 -43.93
CA SER A 33 2.51 15.18 -43.28
C SER A 33 2.89 14.80 -41.84
N SER A 34 4.07 15.25 -41.41
CA SER A 34 4.52 15.05 -40.02
C SER A 34 3.78 16.01 -39.10
N THR A 35 2.99 15.50 -38.16
CA THR A 35 2.22 16.33 -37.22
C THR A 35 3.05 16.84 -36.05
N GLY A 36 4.18 16.19 -35.72
CA GLY A 36 5.04 16.62 -34.63
C GLY A 36 6.36 15.85 -34.56
N LEU A 37 7.25 16.29 -33.67
CA LEU A 37 8.54 15.67 -33.40
C LEU A 37 8.67 15.42 -31.89
N ALA A 38 9.07 14.21 -31.51
CA ALA A 38 9.43 13.91 -30.13
C ALA A 38 10.94 14.05 -29.95
N LEU A 39 11.35 14.75 -28.90
CA LEU A 39 12.76 14.94 -28.53
C LEU A 39 13.03 14.23 -27.19
N TRP A 40 14.04 13.37 -27.18
CA TRP A 40 14.53 12.74 -25.94
C TRP A 40 15.81 13.44 -25.47
N LEU A 41 15.79 13.94 -24.24
CA LEU A 41 16.95 14.59 -23.65
C LEU A 41 18.03 13.57 -23.29
N LYS A 42 19.28 13.93 -23.53
CA LYS A 42 20.43 13.14 -23.08
C LYS A 42 20.51 13.16 -21.55
N PRO A 43 21.02 12.09 -20.91
CA PRO A 43 21.25 12.09 -19.46
C PRO A 43 22.05 13.32 -19.02
N GLY A 44 21.59 14.00 -17.96
CA GLY A 44 22.25 15.19 -17.41
C GLY A 44 21.84 16.54 -18.02
N VAL A 45 21.05 16.55 -19.10
CA VAL A 45 20.48 17.79 -19.65
C VAL A 45 19.17 18.10 -18.94
N SER A 46 19.06 19.30 -18.35
CA SER A 46 17.83 19.76 -17.70
C SER A 46 16.79 20.20 -18.74
N ALA A 47 15.51 20.12 -18.37
CA ALA A 47 14.42 20.57 -19.25
C ALA A 47 14.57 22.05 -19.61
N GLU A 48 14.96 22.89 -18.64
CA GLU A 48 15.14 24.32 -18.79
C GLU A 48 16.25 24.64 -19.81
N THR A 49 17.33 23.86 -19.80
CA THR A 49 18.44 24.01 -20.75
C THR A 49 18.00 23.64 -22.17
N ALA A 50 17.19 22.59 -22.29
CA ALA A 50 16.64 22.15 -23.57
C ALA A 50 15.63 23.16 -24.13
N GLU A 51 14.75 23.71 -23.29
CA GLU A 51 13.79 24.74 -23.67
C GLU A 51 14.49 26.02 -24.13
N ALA A 52 15.54 26.46 -23.43
CA ALA A 52 16.35 27.59 -23.86
C ALA A 52 17.00 27.34 -25.23
N ALA A 53 17.47 26.12 -25.50
CA ALA A 53 18.02 25.75 -26.80
C ALA A 53 16.96 25.73 -27.92
N LEU A 54 15.72 25.31 -27.63
CA LEU A 54 14.60 25.36 -28.58
C LEU A 54 14.24 26.80 -28.95
N VAL A 55 14.15 27.69 -27.95
CA VAL A 55 13.91 29.12 -28.19
C VAL A 55 15.05 29.74 -29.00
N ALA A 56 16.30 29.40 -28.68
CA ALA A 56 17.47 29.86 -29.45
C ALA A 56 17.48 29.33 -30.90
N ALA A 57 16.89 28.16 -31.14
CA ALA A 57 16.69 27.58 -32.47
C ALA A 57 15.50 28.19 -33.23
N GLY A 58 14.75 29.12 -32.62
CA GLY A 58 13.63 29.84 -33.25
C GLY A 58 12.25 29.22 -33.03
N VAL A 59 12.13 28.22 -32.15
CA VAL A 59 10.83 27.63 -31.77
C VAL A 59 10.10 28.57 -30.81
N GLN A 60 8.81 28.84 -31.07
CA GLN A 60 8.05 29.78 -30.23
C GLN A 60 7.50 29.10 -28.96
N PRO A 61 7.48 29.81 -27.82
CA PRO A 61 6.80 29.33 -26.61
C PRO A 61 5.36 28.92 -26.90
N GLY A 62 5.01 27.67 -26.56
CA GLY A 62 3.70 27.07 -26.84
C GLY A 62 3.68 26.08 -28.01
N GLU A 63 4.75 25.98 -28.80
CA GLU A 63 4.89 24.98 -29.87
C GLU A 63 5.48 23.64 -29.37
N TRP A 64 5.88 23.56 -28.10
CA TRP A 64 6.35 22.33 -27.46
C TRP A 64 5.57 22.01 -26.20
N PHE A 65 5.55 20.72 -25.86
CA PHE A 65 5.01 20.23 -24.60
C PHE A 65 6.06 19.41 -23.86
N ALA A 66 6.43 19.85 -22.66
CA ALA A 66 7.26 19.05 -21.78
C ALA A 66 6.42 17.92 -21.17
N GLN A 67 6.69 16.67 -21.59
CA GLN A 67 5.99 15.49 -21.07
C GLN A 67 6.08 15.38 -19.53
N GLY A 68 7.21 15.84 -18.95
CA GLY A 68 7.41 15.87 -17.51
C GLY A 68 6.38 16.75 -16.78
N ASP A 69 6.01 17.88 -17.35
CA ASP A 69 5.04 18.81 -16.77
C ASP A 69 3.63 18.28 -16.82
N ILE A 70 3.24 17.71 -17.97
CA ILE A 70 1.95 17.04 -18.13
C ILE A 70 1.84 15.90 -17.12
N LYS A 71 2.86 15.02 -17.06
CA LYS A 71 2.89 13.91 -16.10
C LYS A 71 2.77 14.40 -14.67
N ARG A 72 3.52 15.44 -14.28
CA ARG A 72 3.51 15.99 -12.93
C ARG A 72 2.14 16.59 -12.57
N LEU A 73 1.53 17.34 -13.49
CA LEU A 73 0.20 17.91 -13.28
C LEU A 73 -0.86 16.80 -13.18
N SER A 74 -0.85 15.84 -14.09
CA SER A 74 -1.76 14.68 -14.06
C SER A 74 -1.62 13.92 -12.74
N MET A 75 -0.39 13.61 -12.31
CA MET A 75 -0.15 12.92 -11.03
C MET A 75 -0.65 13.74 -9.84
N LYS A 76 -0.46 15.06 -9.83
CA LYS A 76 -0.99 15.92 -8.75
C LYS A 76 -2.52 15.89 -8.67
N ILE A 77 -3.20 15.87 -9.82
CA ILE A 77 -4.66 15.76 -9.87
C ILE A 77 -5.10 14.38 -9.37
N PHE A 78 -4.43 13.31 -9.82
CA PHE A 78 -4.70 11.95 -9.35
C PHE A 78 -4.50 11.82 -7.84
N ASP A 79 -3.37 12.29 -7.31
CA ASP A 79 -3.06 12.27 -5.88
C ASP A 79 -4.15 12.97 -5.07
N ARG A 80 -4.63 14.12 -5.54
CA ARG A 80 -5.71 14.86 -4.87
C ARG A 80 -7.03 14.08 -4.85
N THR A 81 -7.37 13.40 -5.94
CA THR A 81 -8.61 12.62 -6.03
C THR A 81 -8.53 11.37 -5.17
N PHE A 82 -7.42 10.64 -5.21
CA PHE A 82 -7.22 9.42 -4.42
C PHE A 82 -6.86 9.68 -2.95
N ALA A 83 -6.48 10.91 -2.57
CA ALA A 83 -6.22 11.28 -1.19
C ALA A 83 -7.43 11.02 -0.28
N MET A 84 -8.66 11.23 -0.79
CA MET A 84 -9.88 10.96 -0.02
C MET A 84 -10.01 9.47 0.33
N THR A 85 -9.85 8.59 -0.65
CA THR A 85 -9.86 7.14 -0.43
C THR A 85 -8.74 6.70 0.50
N ALA A 86 -7.53 7.27 0.34
CA ALA A 86 -6.40 6.97 1.22
C ALA A 86 -6.68 7.41 2.67
N ALA A 87 -7.30 8.57 2.87
CA ALA A 87 -7.71 9.05 4.19
C ALA A 87 -8.78 8.14 4.81
N MET A 88 -9.78 7.73 4.04
CA MET A 88 -10.80 6.78 4.50
C MET A 88 -10.19 5.43 4.90
N ASN A 89 -9.29 4.87 4.07
CA ASN A 89 -8.59 3.62 4.39
C ASN A 89 -7.77 3.75 5.68
N THR A 90 -7.10 4.89 5.86
CA THR A 90 -6.33 5.17 7.08
C THR A 90 -7.25 5.25 8.31
N LEU A 91 -8.37 5.95 8.20
CA LEU A 91 -9.37 6.04 9.26
C LEU A 91 -9.95 4.66 9.60
N THR A 92 -10.30 3.86 8.60
CA THR A 92 -10.78 2.49 8.80
C THR A 92 -9.75 1.65 9.53
N LEU A 93 -8.47 1.75 9.17
CA LEU A 93 -7.39 1.01 9.83
C LEU A 93 -7.21 1.46 11.29
N LEU A 94 -7.31 2.77 11.57
CA LEU A 94 -7.25 3.31 12.92
C LEU A 94 -8.41 2.80 13.78
N VAL A 95 -9.64 2.86 13.25
CA VAL A 95 -10.83 2.39 13.95
C VAL A 95 -10.75 0.88 14.21
N ALA A 96 -10.35 0.09 13.21
CA ALA A 96 -10.16 -1.35 13.36
C ALA A 96 -9.06 -1.68 14.40
N GLY A 97 -7.95 -0.95 14.37
CA GLY A 97 -6.87 -1.11 15.34
C GLY A 97 -7.28 -0.76 16.76
N ALA A 98 -8.04 0.33 16.94
CA ALA A 98 -8.59 0.73 18.24
C ALA A 98 -9.61 -0.29 18.75
N ALA A 99 -10.50 -0.79 17.89
CA ALA A 99 -11.46 -1.83 18.23
C ALA A 99 -10.76 -3.13 18.67
N LEU A 100 -9.73 -3.55 17.93
CA LEU A 100 -8.91 -4.71 18.27
C LEU A 100 -8.20 -4.52 19.62
N LEU A 101 -7.57 -3.36 19.84
CA LEU A 101 -6.92 -3.03 21.11
C LEU A 101 -7.91 -3.11 22.28
N THR A 102 -9.07 -2.47 22.15
CA THR A 102 -10.11 -2.46 23.19
C THR A 102 -10.65 -3.86 23.47
N ALA A 103 -10.91 -4.66 22.43
CA ALA A 103 -11.37 -6.04 22.59
C ALA A 103 -10.33 -6.90 23.32
N LEU A 104 -9.05 -6.80 22.94
CA LEU A 104 -7.97 -7.51 23.61
C LEU A 104 -7.78 -7.08 25.06
N LEU A 105 -7.88 -5.78 25.35
CA LEU A 105 -7.82 -5.27 26.72
C LEU A 105 -9.03 -5.72 27.55
N ALA A 106 -10.22 -5.81 26.97
CA ALA A 106 -11.41 -6.30 27.65
C ALA A 106 -11.25 -7.77 28.04
N ILE A 107 -10.87 -8.64 27.08
CA ILE A 107 -10.57 -10.06 27.33
C ILE A 107 -9.52 -10.19 28.42
N LEU A 108 -8.48 -9.36 28.39
CA LEU A 108 -7.44 -9.39 29.40
C LEU A 108 -7.95 -9.05 30.80
N HIS A 109 -8.79 -8.02 30.93
CA HIS A 109 -9.34 -7.61 32.22
C HIS A 109 -10.21 -8.70 32.84
N GLU A 110 -10.99 -9.42 32.03
CA GLU A 110 -11.77 -10.58 32.47
C GLU A 110 -10.89 -11.71 33.00
N ARG A 111 -9.68 -11.89 32.42
CA ARG A 111 -8.73 -12.95 32.80
C ARG A 111 -7.82 -12.58 33.98
N LEU A 112 -7.82 -11.33 34.45
CA LEU A 112 -6.97 -10.87 35.57
C LEU A 112 -7.13 -11.70 36.86
N PRO A 113 -8.35 -12.07 37.30
CA PRO A 113 -8.52 -12.89 38.51
C PRO A 113 -7.92 -14.29 38.37
N GLU A 114 -8.07 -14.92 37.18
CA GLU A 114 -7.48 -16.23 36.88
C GLU A 114 -5.94 -16.16 37.00
N PHE A 115 -5.33 -15.09 36.49
CA PHE A 115 -3.89 -14.88 36.57
C PHE A 115 -3.38 -14.63 37.99
N ALA A 116 -4.19 -13.98 38.83
CA ALA A 116 -3.87 -13.80 40.24
C ALA A 116 -3.85 -15.15 40.97
N GLN A 117 -4.81 -16.04 40.67
CA GLN A 117 -4.86 -17.40 41.22
C GLN A 117 -3.64 -18.23 40.79
N TRP A 118 -3.25 -18.19 39.51
CA TRP A 118 -2.05 -18.88 39.04
C TRP A 118 -0.76 -18.37 39.69
N ARG A 119 -0.68 -17.08 40.00
CA ARG A 119 0.45 -16.53 40.75
C ARG A 119 0.49 -16.99 42.20
N ALA A 120 -0.66 -17.21 42.84
CA ALA A 120 -0.70 -17.79 44.18
C ALA A 120 -0.19 -19.25 44.19
N LEU A 121 -0.35 -19.97 43.07
CA LEU A 121 0.19 -21.32 42.86
C LEU A 121 1.69 -21.34 42.48
N GLY A 122 2.37 -20.18 42.46
CA GLY A 122 3.81 -20.08 42.21
C GLY A 122 4.21 -19.90 40.75
N VAL A 123 3.26 -19.72 39.82
CA VAL A 123 3.57 -19.48 38.40
C VAL A 123 4.36 -18.18 38.23
N THR A 124 5.47 -18.25 37.50
CA THR A 124 6.34 -17.09 37.28
C THR A 124 5.71 -16.10 36.30
N ARG A 125 6.12 -14.83 36.39
CA ARG A 125 5.65 -13.77 35.46
C ARG A 125 5.95 -14.10 33.99
N ARG A 126 7.07 -14.78 33.73
CA ARG A 126 7.47 -15.16 32.37
C ARG A 126 6.58 -16.24 31.79
N GLU A 127 6.19 -17.22 32.60
CA GLU A 127 5.25 -18.28 32.18
C GLU A 127 3.87 -17.69 31.89
N LEU A 128 3.38 -16.82 32.77
CA LEU A 128 2.10 -16.14 32.57
C LEU A 128 2.08 -15.33 31.27
N LEU A 129 3.14 -14.58 30.97
CA LEU A 129 3.24 -13.83 29.72
C LEU A 129 3.29 -14.75 28.50
N ARG A 130 3.93 -15.92 28.57
CA ARG A 130 3.90 -16.88 27.46
C ARG A 130 2.50 -17.43 27.21
N VAL A 131 1.76 -17.75 28.27
CA VAL A 131 0.38 -18.25 28.16
C VAL A 131 -0.53 -17.24 27.47
N ILE A 132 -0.28 -15.94 27.64
CA ILE A 132 -1.04 -14.87 26.97
C ILE A 132 -0.49 -14.60 25.56
N ALA A 133 0.82 -14.46 25.43
CA ALA A 133 1.46 -13.99 24.19
C ALA A 133 1.42 -15.04 23.08
N VAL A 134 1.56 -16.33 23.39
CA VAL A 134 1.63 -17.39 22.36
C VAL A 134 0.31 -17.52 21.60
N PRO A 135 -0.87 -17.69 22.24
CA PRO A 135 -2.14 -17.75 21.50
C PRO A 135 -2.44 -16.47 20.74
N LEU A 136 -2.13 -15.31 21.34
CA LEU A 136 -2.36 -14.01 20.71
C LEU A 136 -1.50 -13.83 19.45
N ALA A 137 -0.20 -14.14 19.54
CA ALA A 137 0.70 -14.10 18.41
C ALA A 137 0.24 -15.06 17.30
N LEU A 138 -0.13 -16.30 17.67
CA LEU A 138 -0.63 -17.29 16.72
C LEU A 138 -1.88 -16.80 15.97
N PHE A 139 -2.86 -16.26 16.70
CA PHE A 139 -4.11 -15.80 16.12
C PHE A 139 -3.90 -14.60 15.18
N VAL A 140 -3.06 -13.65 15.58
CA VAL A 140 -2.73 -12.48 14.75
C VAL A 140 -1.94 -12.89 13.52
N THR A 141 -0.95 -13.79 13.64
CA THR A 141 -0.20 -14.29 12.49
C THR A 141 -1.10 -15.05 11.53
N LEU A 142 -2.01 -15.90 12.02
CA LEU A 142 -2.94 -16.63 11.17
C LEU A 142 -3.89 -15.67 10.42
N THR A 143 -4.43 -14.68 11.12
CA THR A 143 -5.30 -13.67 10.52
C THR A 143 -4.56 -12.85 9.47
N TRP A 144 -3.32 -12.46 9.75
CA TRP A 144 -2.46 -11.75 8.80
C TRP A 144 -2.16 -12.59 7.56
N LEU A 145 -1.83 -13.87 7.73
CA LEU A 145 -1.62 -14.79 6.62
C LEU A 145 -2.88 -14.99 5.78
N ALA A 146 -4.07 -15.03 6.39
CA ALA A 146 -5.34 -15.13 5.70
C ALA A 146 -5.72 -13.85 4.95
N ALA A 147 -5.28 -12.68 5.42
CA ALA A 147 -5.54 -11.39 4.78
C ALA A 147 -4.80 -11.25 3.44
N ILE A 148 -3.62 -11.86 3.28
CA ILE A 148 -2.81 -11.80 2.06
C ILE A 148 -3.55 -12.38 0.83
N PRO A 149 -4.01 -13.65 0.82
CA PRO A 149 -4.72 -14.21 -0.32
C PRO A 149 -6.05 -13.50 -0.58
N LEU A 150 -6.73 -13.02 0.47
CA LEU A 150 -7.96 -12.25 0.31
C LEU A 150 -7.69 -10.91 -0.39
N GLY A 151 -6.66 -10.18 0.02
CA GLY A 151 -6.25 -8.93 -0.62
C GLY A 151 -5.77 -9.14 -2.06
N ALA A 152 -5.06 -10.24 -2.32
CA ALA A 152 -4.65 -10.61 -3.66
C ALA A 152 -5.85 -10.92 -4.57
N LEU A 153 -6.84 -11.67 -4.07
CA LEU A 153 -8.06 -11.96 -4.80
C LEU A 153 -8.84 -10.69 -5.14
N LEU A 154 -8.98 -9.79 -4.16
CA LEU A 154 -9.65 -8.50 -4.38
C LEU A 154 -8.90 -7.65 -5.41
N SER A 155 -7.57 -7.63 -5.35
CA SER A 155 -6.73 -6.90 -6.32
C SER A 155 -6.86 -7.49 -7.72
N TRP A 156 -6.87 -8.81 -7.84
CA TRP A 156 -7.09 -9.51 -9.11
C TRP A 156 -8.43 -9.12 -9.72
N LEU A 157 -9.51 -9.18 -8.93
CA LEU A 157 -10.86 -8.77 -9.35
C LEU A 157 -10.86 -7.30 -9.82
N LEU A 158 -10.16 -6.43 -9.08
CA LEU A 158 -10.08 -5.01 -9.43
C LEU A 158 -9.39 -4.79 -10.78
N ILE A 159 -8.32 -5.54 -11.05
CA ILE A 159 -7.50 -5.37 -12.24
C ILE A 159 -8.09 -6.06 -13.46
N HIS A 160 -8.61 -7.28 -13.31
CA HIS A 160 -9.09 -8.09 -14.44
C HIS A 160 -10.51 -7.75 -14.86
N ASP A 161 -11.40 -7.46 -13.91
CA ASP A 161 -12.82 -7.28 -14.21
C ASP A 161 -13.23 -5.81 -14.09
N LEU A 162 -12.95 -5.18 -12.94
CA LEU A 162 -13.42 -3.82 -12.68
C LEU A 162 -12.69 -2.76 -13.53
N ASN A 163 -11.37 -2.86 -13.68
CA ASN A 163 -10.61 -1.93 -14.52
C ASN A 163 -10.96 -2.08 -16.01
N VAL A 164 -11.17 -3.31 -16.48
CA VAL A 164 -11.59 -3.55 -17.86
C VAL A 164 -12.99 -2.99 -18.10
N MET A 165 -13.91 -3.17 -17.16
CA MET A 165 -15.26 -2.61 -17.26
C MET A 165 -15.28 -1.08 -17.19
N SER A 166 -14.44 -0.48 -16.36
CA SER A 166 -14.44 0.97 -16.11
C SER A 166 -13.58 1.76 -17.11
N PHE A 167 -12.47 1.18 -17.56
CA PHE A 167 -11.42 1.86 -18.34
C PHE A 167 -11.04 1.14 -19.64
N GLY A 168 -11.47 -0.11 -19.84
CA GLY A 168 -11.21 -0.87 -21.07
C GLY A 168 -9.86 -1.59 -21.14
N TRP A 169 -9.05 -1.54 -20.07
CA TRP A 169 -7.72 -2.17 -20.05
C TRP A 169 -7.44 -2.89 -18.73
N SER A 170 -6.51 -3.84 -18.77
CA SER A 170 -5.98 -4.55 -17.60
C SER A 170 -4.48 -4.25 -17.43
N MET A 171 -3.92 -4.55 -16.26
CA MET A 171 -2.50 -4.37 -15.97
C MET A 171 -1.89 -5.64 -15.39
N PRO A 172 -0.58 -5.88 -15.58
CA PRO A 172 0.08 -6.99 -14.91
C PRO A 172 0.09 -6.80 -13.40
N MET A 173 -0.29 -7.84 -12.66
CA MET A 173 -0.23 -7.85 -11.20
C MET A 173 1.23 -7.96 -10.74
N LEU A 174 1.78 -6.86 -10.21
CA LEU A 174 3.11 -6.84 -9.63
C LEU A 174 3.05 -7.18 -8.14
N TRP A 175 3.65 -8.31 -7.77
CA TRP A 175 3.70 -8.75 -6.38
C TRP A 175 4.81 -8.03 -5.61
N SER A 176 4.42 -7.38 -4.51
CA SER A 176 5.34 -6.74 -3.59
C SER A 176 5.03 -7.16 -2.16
N PRO A 177 6.03 -7.58 -1.36
CA PRO A 177 5.80 -7.96 0.04
C PRO A 177 5.59 -6.74 0.96
N THR A 178 5.93 -5.54 0.51
CA THR A 178 5.95 -4.33 1.33
C THR A 178 4.60 -4.00 2.00
N PRO A 179 3.44 -4.08 1.33
CA PRO A 179 2.15 -3.81 1.97
C PRO A 179 1.81 -4.84 3.05
N ALA A 180 2.08 -6.13 2.79
CA ALA A 180 1.87 -7.20 3.75
C ALA A 180 2.75 -7.00 5.00
N LEU A 181 4.02 -6.64 4.82
CA LEU A 181 4.94 -6.35 5.93
C LEU A 181 4.47 -5.16 6.77
N LYS A 182 3.99 -4.07 6.15
CA LYS A 182 3.45 -2.91 6.86
C LYS A 182 2.24 -3.28 7.73
N LEU A 183 1.31 -4.08 7.20
CA LEU A 183 0.16 -4.58 7.96
C LEU A 183 0.61 -5.49 9.11
N GLY A 184 1.56 -6.39 8.87
CA GLY A 184 2.11 -7.28 9.88
C GLY A 184 2.78 -6.51 11.03
N LEU A 185 3.58 -5.48 10.71
CA LEU A 185 4.20 -4.59 11.68
C LEU A 185 3.16 -3.84 12.52
N LEU A 186 2.08 -3.36 11.91
CA LEU A 186 1.03 -2.64 12.61
C LEU A 186 0.26 -3.57 13.57
N SER A 187 -0.11 -4.78 13.12
CA SER A 187 -0.73 -5.79 13.97
C SER A 187 0.19 -6.23 15.12
N ALA A 188 1.48 -6.43 14.84
CA ALA A 188 2.48 -6.74 15.87
C ALA A 188 2.63 -5.60 16.89
N GLY A 189 2.57 -4.34 16.43
CA GLY A 189 2.58 -3.17 17.31
C GLY A 189 1.40 -3.13 18.28
N ILE A 190 0.19 -3.48 17.82
CA ILE A 190 -1.01 -3.58 18.68
C ILE A 190 -0.82 -4.68 19.73
N VAL A 191 -0.34 -5.86 19.32
CA VAL A 191 -0.05 -6.97 20.25
C VAL A 191 1.00 -6.56 21.29
N ALA A 192 2.08 -5.91 20.86
CA ALA A 192 3.12 -5.44 21.74
C ALA A 192 2.59 -4.42 22.77
N LEU A 193 1.72 -3.50 22.34
CA LEU A 193 1.07 -2.53 23.23
C LEU A 193 0.19 -3.24 24.28
N VAL A 194 -0.61 -4.22 23.87
CA VAL A 194 -1.42 -5.04 24.79
C VAL A 194 -0.53 -5.73 25.81
N LEU A 195 0.53 -6.42 25.36
CA LEU A 195 1.47 -7.12 26.25
C LEU A 195 2.19 -6.16 27.21
N ALA A 196 2.53 -4.95 26.76
CA ALA A 196 3.11 -3.92 27.63
C ALA A 196 2.13 -3.46 28.72
N VAL A 197 0.85 -3.30 28.40
CA VAL A 197 -0.20 -2.99 29.38
C VAL A 197 -0.35 -4.13 30.39
N VAL A 198 -0.35 -5.39 29.93
CA VAL A 198 -0.37 -6.58 30.80
C VAL A 198 0.78 -6.55 31.79
N LEU A 199 2.00 -6.37 31.30
CA LEU A 199 3.21 -6.27 32.10
C LEU A 199 3.10 -5.15 33.14
N SER A 200 2.59 -3.98 32.75
CA SER A 200 2.40 -2.84 33.67
C SER A 200 1.36 -3.15 34.75
N GLN A 201 0.23 -3.78 34.41
CA GLN A 201 -0.78 -4.14 35.39
C GLN A 201 -0.27 -5.23 36.35
N LEU A 202 0.43 -6.25 35.84
CA LEU A 202 1.04 -7.31 36.64
C LEU A 202 2.19 -6.82 37.53
N THR A 203 2.82 -5.70 37.21
CA THR A 203 3.85 -5.09 38.07
C THR A 203 3.25 -4.17 39.12
N ARG A 204 2.21 -3.40 38.76
CA ARG A 204 1.59 -2.40 39.64
C ARG A 204 0.55 -2.96 40.60
N LYS A 205 -0.32 -3.88 40.17
CA LYS A 205 -1.45 -4.37 40.99
C LYS A 205 -1.12 -5.55 41.91
N LEU A 206 0.01 -6.20 41.67
CA LEU A 206 0.40 -7.40 42.41
C LEU A 206 0.98 -7.20 43.81
N PRO A 207 1.72 -6.11 44.09
CA PRO A 207 2.04 -5.74 45.46
C PRO A 207 0.78 -5.39 46.27
N GLN A 208 -0.22 -4.74 45.63
CA GLN A 208 -1.45 -4.28 46.27
C GLN A 208 -2.38 -5.44 46.65
N ALA A 209 -2.52 -6.45 45.78
CA ALA A 209 -3.31 -7.64 46.06
C ALA A 209 -2.69 -8.53 47.17
N MET A 210 -1.36 -8.64 47.22
CA MET A 210 -0.67 -9.36 48.29
C MET A 210 -0.75 -8.61 49.64
N ALA A 211 -0.76 -7.27 49.64
CA ALA A 211 -0.94 -6.48 50.86
C ALA A 211 -2.34 -6.63 51.47
N GLN A 212 -3.39 -6.77 50.65
CA GLN A 212 -4.78 -6.98 51.14
C GLN A 212 -5.01 -8.38 51.73
N LEU A 213 -4.30 -9.41 51.25
CA LEU A 213 -4.34 -10.76 51.81
C LEU A 213 -3.54 -10.89 53.12
N GLY A 214 -2.51 -10.05 53.31
CA GLY A 214 -1.73 -10.00 54.55
C GLY A 214 -2.40 -9.22 55.68
N SER A 215 -3.35 -8.34 55.38
CA SER A 215 -4.09 -7.55 56.38
C SER A 215 -5.38 -8.21 56.89
N THR A 216 -5.66 -9.43 56.44
CA THR A 216 -6.83 -10.23 56.87
C THR A 216 -6.45 -11.40 57.78
N GLN A 217 -5.21 -11.44 58.30
CA GLN A 217 -4.81 -12.27 59.43
C GLN A 217 -4.61 -11.44 60.70
#